data_AF-A0A959N8U0-F1
#
_entry.id   AF-A0A959N8U0-F1
#
_cell.length_a   1.000
_cell.length_b   1.000
_cell.length_c   1.000
_cell.angle_alpha   90.00
_cell.angle_beta   90.00
_cell.angle_gamma   90.00
#
_symmetry.space_group_name_H-M   'P 1'
#
loop_
_entity.id
_entity.type
_entity.pdbx_description
1 polymer ?
#
loop_
_entity_poly.entity_id
_entity_poly.type
_entity_poly.pdbx_seq_one_letter_code
_entity_poly.pdbx_strand_id
1 'polypeptide(L)'
;MFVKKIFSAIFLIAISLAIISCSEDSPTENEGLNPKDPNTASKVSIDRFSSEAGNLFVRTPSNGLPESNAPINFDIAPFITKGLGPNGEKVQYYNFDVQPIVSAPIYVLFKDGEDSPVDDQLNIIDVVPGDQGYNDFWNVNKVIVPSDYTANTITNVNDLFDSGYSIEKTNIIVNCPVVPEGSTAKLRYKSSESKELTRGWYNDQVVFYFNFSEKELMTTSQGSTNVPLAEILVSFNINPDQQGGGPASGFVTENNSDQTHNVVDTLPEDNSYSPLWDVDIYDNNNFEEVMDWQSASMSNILATGAAIVNCPIVSVE
;
A
#
# COMPACT_ATOMS: atom_id res chain seq x y z
N MET A 1 38.89 -75.15 -39.93
CA MET A 1 39.37 -75.13 -38.54
C MET A 1 38.14 -74.99 -37.64
N PHE A 2 37.84 -76.04 -36.87
CA PHE A 2 36.90 -76.19 -35.73
C PHE A 2 35.80 -75.13 -35.53
N VAL A 3 34.52 -75.41 -35.81
CA VAL A 3 33.53 -76.17 -35.00
C VAL A 3 33.39 -75.69 -33.55
N LYS A 4 32.26 -75.02 -33.24
CA LYS A 4 31.35 -75.45 -32.17
C LYS A 4 29.94 -74.85 -32.35
N LYS A 5 28.98 -75.77 -32.41
CA LYS A 5 27.52 -75.62 -32.38
C LYS A 5 27.03 -75.31 -30.95
N ILE A 6 25.69 -75.16 -30.86
CA ILE A 6 24.77 -75.60 -29.76
C ILE A 6 24.16 -74.40 -29.00
N PHE A 7 22.86 -74.20 -28.70
CA PHE A 7 21.54 -74.89 -28.74
C PHE A 7 20.46 -73.76 -28.89
N SER A 8 19.53 -73.77 -29.85
CA SER A 8 18.11 -74.22 -29.77
C SER A 8 17.33 -73.91 -28.49
N ALA A 9 16.31 -73.05 -28.58
CA ALA A 9 14.98 -73.25 -27.97
C ALA A 9 13.92 -72.41 -28.70
N ILE A 10 12.79 -73.06 -28.96
CA ILE A 10 11.63 -72.68 -29.77
C ILE A 10 10.45 -72.39 -28.83
N PHE A 11 9.63 -71.36 -29.08
CA PHE A 11 8.15 -71.34 -28.96
C PHE A 11 7.62 -69.92 -29.36
N LEU A 12 6.99 -69.70 -30.52
CA LEU A 12 5.56 -69.86 -30.92
C LEU A 12 4.52 -68.94 -30.25
N ILE A 13 3.83 -68.16 -31.12
CA ILE A 13 2.41 -67.68 -31.09
C ILE A 13 2.15 -66.45 -30.18
N ALA A 14 1.42 -65.37 -30.55
CA ALA A 14 0.31 -65.19 -31.49
C ALA A 14 0.26 -63.78 -32.12
N ILE A 15 -0.39 -63.70 -33.27
CA ILE A 15 -0.88 -62.48 -33.92
C ILE A 15 -2.20 -62.06 -33.26
N SER A 16 -2.35 -60.77 -32.95
CA SER A 16 -3.67 -60.12 -32.92
C SER A 16 -3.54 -58.66 -33.32
N LEU A 17 -4.02 -58.32 -34.53
CA LEU A 17 -4.42 -56.95 -34.88
C LEU A 17 -5.63 -56.55 -34.02
N ALA A 18 -5.56 -55.39 -33.38
CA ALA A 18 -6.72 -54.66 -32.90
C ALA A 18 -6.61 -53.21 -33.39
N ILE A 19 -7.55 -52.84 -34.24
CA ILE A 19 -7.89 -51.47 -34.62
C ILE A 19 -8.71 -50.93 -33.43
N ILE A 20 -8.41 -49.74 -32.89
CA ILE A 20 -9.39 -48.87 -32.20
C ILE A 20 -8.82 -47.45 -32.06
N SER A 21 -9.57 -46.53 -32.68
CA SER A 21 -9.89 -45.14 -32.30
C SER A 21 -8.77 -44.14 -32.01
N CYS A 22 -8.61 -43.18 -32.93
CA CYS A 22 -8.27 -41.82 -32.56
C CYS A 22 -9.36 -41.29 -31.62
N SER A 23 -9.01 -40.93 -30.38
CA SER A 23 -9.77 -39.91 -29.65
C SER A 23 -9.17 -38.57 -30.03
N GLU A 24 -9.96 -37.75 -30.71
CA GLU A 24 -9.69 -36.32 -30.80
C GLU A 24 -9.81 -35.78 -29.36
N ASP A 25 -8.66 -35.57 -28.71
CA ASP A 25 -8.62 -34.77 -27.49
C ASP A 25 -8.83 -33.31 -27.91
N SER A 26 -10.11 -32.95 -28.04
CA SER A 26 -10.53 -31.56 -27.99
C SER A 26 -10.01 -30.95 -26.68
N PRO A 27 -9.31 -29.80 -26.72
CA PRO A 27 -8.89 -29.13 -25.51
C PRO A 27 -10.16 -28.82 -24.70
N THR A 28 -10.16 -29.33 -23.49
CA THR A 28 -11.19 -29.14 -22.47
C THR A 28 -11.58 -27.68 -22.37
N GLU A 29 -12.89 -27.48 -22.31
CA GLU A 29 -13.59 -26.25 -21.94
C GLU A 29 -12.83 -25.47 -20.87
N ASN A 30 -12.83 -24.13 -20.97
CA ASN A 30 -12.47 -23.21 -19.89
C ASN A 30 -12.92 -23.82 -18.56
N GLU A 31 -11.99 -24.27 -17.72
CA GLU A 31 -12.28 -24.39 -16.29
C GLU A 31 -12.52 -22.95 -15.82
N GLY A 32 -13.77 -22.53 -15.92
CA GLY A 32 -14.18 -21.18 -15.58
C GLY A 32 -13.70 -20.90 -14.17
N LEU A 33 -13.02 -19.77 -13.99
CA LEU A 33 -12.61 -19.31 -12.66
C LEU A 33 -13.87 -19.30 -11.79
N ASN A 34 -13.88 -20.13 -10.75
CA ASN A 34 -15.01 -20.17 -9.82
C ASN A 34 -14.88 -19.00 -8.85
N PRO A 35 -15.97 -18.27 -8.56
CA PRO A 35 -15.97 -17.20 -7.57
C PRO A 35 -15.39 -17.68 -6.23
N LYS A 36 -14.43 -16.93 -5.68
CA LYS A 36 -13.85 -17.22 -4.37
C LYS A 36 -14.62 -16.46 -3.29
N ASP A 37 -14.85 -17.13 -2.16
CA ASP A 37 -15.46 -16.50 -0.99
C ASP A 37 -14.38 -15.80 -0.15
N PRO A 38 -14.40 -14.45 -0.03
CA PRO A 38 -13.44 -13.72 0.80
C PRO A 38 -13.44 -14.12 2.27
N ASN A 39 -14.50 -14.76 2.77
CA ASN A 39 -14.58 -15.15 4.19
C ASN A 39 -13.83 -16.44 4.50
N THR A 40 -13.53 -17.25 3.47
CA THR A 40 -12.85 -18.55 3.61
C THR A 40 -11.49 -18.61 2.91
N ALA A 41 -11.19 -17.63 2.05
CA ALA A 41 -9.89 -17.49 1.42
C ALA A 41 -8.75 -17.27 2.45
N SER A 42 -7.55 -17.72 2.08
CA SER A 42 -6.33 -17.43 2.84
C SER A 42 -6.07 -15.93 2.90
N LYS A 43 -5.41 -15.48 3.97
CA LYS A 43 -5.05 -14.07 4.17
C LYS A 43 -3.56 -13.90 3.94
N VAL A 44 -3.17 -12.83 3.26
CA VAL A 44 -1.75 -12.50 3.07
C VAL A 44 -1.12 -12.11 4.41
N SER A 45 0.13 -12.56 4.62
CA SER A 45 0.94 -12.15 5.76
C SER A 45 1.64 -10.83 5.44
N ILE A 46 1.45 -9.82 6.29
CA ILE A 46 2.03 -8.48 6.08
C ILE A 46 3.11 -8.19 7.11
N ASP A 47 4.25 -7.68 6.66
CA ASP A 47 5.31 -7.17 7.55
C ASP A 47 5.77 -5.77 7.13
N ARG A 48 5.12 -4.74 7.70
CA ARG A 48 5.45 -3.33 7.41
C ARG A 48 6.80 -2.89 7.97
N PHE A 49 7.38 -3.67 8.89
CA PHE A 49 8.58 -3.27 9.62
C PHE A 49 9.78 -4.17 9.31
N SER A 50 9.70 -4.97 8.24
CA SER A 50 10.85 -5.71 7.72
C SER A 50 11.92 -4.75 7.16
N SER A 51 13.13 -5.25 6.93
CA SER A 51 14.18 -4.48 6.25
C SER A 51 13.86 -4.18 4.78
N GLU A 52 12.93 -4.92 4.20
CA GLU A 52 12.47 -4.77 2.82
C GLU A 52 11.33 -3.74 2.70
N ALA A 53 10.50 -3.59 3.74
CA ALA A 53 9.34 -2.69 3.73
C ALA A 53 9.58 -1.37 4.47
N GLY A 54 10.23 -1.41 5.63
CA GLY A 54 10.41 -0.25 6.49
C GLY A 54 11.55 0.66 6.03
N ASN A 55 11.41 1.96 6.26
CA ASN A 55 12.46 2.95 6.03
C ASN A 55 12.83 3.67 7.34
N LEU A 56 11.88 4.39 7.93
CA LEU A 56 11.99 4.98 9.26
C LEU A 56 11.66 3.95 10.35
N PHE A 57 10.72 3.04 10.07
CA PHE A 57 10.26 2.03 11.01
C PHE A 57 10.78 0.63 10.63
N VAL A 58 12.10 0.43 10.73
CA VAL A 58 12.70 -0.91 10.58
C VAL A 58 12.73 -1.60 11.93
N ARG A 59 12.11 -2.78 12.05
CA ARG A 59 12.07 -3.56 13.29
C ARG A 59 13.48 -3.97 13.71
N THR A 60 13.78 -3.74 14.98
CA THR A 60 15.01 -4.21 15.63
C THR A 60 14.64 -4.95 16.91
N PRO A 61 15.55 -5.75 17.50
CA PRO A 61 15.26 -6.45 18.75
C PRO A 61 14.91 -5.53 19.93
N SER A 62 15.19 -4.23 19.84
CA SER A 62 15.11 -3.29 20.96
C SER A 62 14.10 -2.15 20.78
N ASN A 63 13.54 -1.93 19.60
CA ASN A 63 12.66 -0.78 19.35
C ASN A 63 11.16 -1.06 19.59
N GLY A 64 10.78 -2.31 19.86
CA GLY A 64 9.42 -2.67 20.24
C GLY A 64 8.38 -2.56 19.12
N LEU A 65 8.82 -2.47 17.86
CA LEU A 65 7.89 -2.53 16.72
C LEU A 65 7.24 -3.92 16.63
N PRO A 66 5.94 -4.01 16.28
CA PRO A 66 5.21 -5.27 16.14
C PRO A 66 5.93 -6.31 15.27
N GLU A 67 5.81 -7.58 15.67
CA GLU A 67 6.30 -8.73 14.89
C GLU A 67 5.60 -8.84 13.53
N SER A 68 6.21 -9.61 12.61
CA SER A 68 5.62 -9.90 11.31
C SER A 68 4.19 -10.42 11.45
N ASN A 69 3.26 -9.86 10.66
CA ASN A 69 1.83 -10.17 10.65
C ASN A 69 1.08 -9.94 11.97
N ALA A 70 1.71 -9.32 12.97
CA ALA A 70 1.02 -8.92 14.18
C ALA A 70 0.18 -7.65 13.91
N PRO A 71 -1.06 -7.54 14.44
CA PRO A 71 -1.84 -6.32 14.37
C PRO A 71 -1.06 -5.10 14.90
N ILE A 72 -1.16 -3.97 14.20
CA ILE A 72 -0.47 -2.73 14.53
C ILE A 72 -1.49 -1.74 15.09
N ASN A 73 -1.20 -1.12 16.24
CA ASN A 73 -1.98 0.00 16.75
C ASN A 73 -1.29 1.32 16.36
N PHE A 74 -1.83 2.02 15.37
CA PHE A 74 -1.32 3.31 14.89
C PHE A 74 -1.77 4.49 15.77
N ASP A 75 -2.70 4.29 16.71
CA ASP A 75 -3.18 5.35 17.63
C ASP A 75 -2.17 5.68 18.76
N ILE A 76 -0.97 5.10 18.72
CA ILE A 76 0.08 5.27 19.73
C ILE A 76 1.42 5.59 19.08
N ALA A 77 2.32 6.19 19.85
CA ALA A 77 3.70 6.39 19.43
C ALA A 77 4.35 5.04 19.01
N PRO A 78 5.22 5.03 17.98
CA PRO A 78 5.73 6.21 17.27
C PRO A 78 4.90 6.63 16.04
N PHE A 79 3.69 6.07 15.85
CA PHE A 79 2.94 6.20 14.59
C PHE A 79 2.04 7.42 14.50
N ILE A 80 1.95 8.22 15.56
CA ILE A 80 1.10 9.41 15.62
C ILE A 80 1.87 10.57 16.24
N THR A 81 1.79 11.74 15.61
CA THR A 81 2.53 12.93 16.02
C THR A 81 1.59 14.14 16.08
N LYS A 82 1.90 15.08 16.98
CA LYS A 82 1.25 16.39 17.05
C LYS A 82 2.19 17.45 16.46
N GLY A 83 1.67 18.36 15.67
CA GLY A 83 2.41 19.44 15.03
C GLY A 83 1.60 20.72 14.94
N LEU A 84 1.99 21.58 14.02
CA LEU A 84 1.36 22.88 13.74
C LEU A 84 0.87 22.92 12.29
N GLY A 85 -0.27 23.57 12.08
CA GLY A 85 -0.79 23.97 10.79
C GLY A 85 -0.13 25.26 10.27
N PRO A 86 -0.52 25.71 9.07
CA PRO A 86 0.12 26.84 8.40
C PRO A 86 0.06 28.14 9.18
N ASN A 87 -0.98 28.33 10.00
CA ASN A 87 -1.20 29.51 10.84
C ASN A 87 -1.05 29.19 12.34
N GLY A 88 -0.42 28.06 12.68
CA GLY A 88 -0.21 27.62 14.06
C GLY A 88 -1.35 26.82 14.67
N GLU A 89 -2.31 26.36 13.85
CA GLU A 89 -3.36 25.41 14.27
C GLU A 89 -2.72 24.16 14.88
N LYS A 90 -3.32 23.55 15.91
CA LYS A 90 -2.76 22.31 16.46
C LYS A 90 -3.23 21.15 15.59
N VAL A 91 -2.31 20.42 14.97
CA VAL A 91 -2.65 19.29 14.10
C VAL A 91 -2.18 17.98 14.70
N GLN A 92 -2.92 16.91 14.38
CA GLN A 92 -2.50 15.54 14.66
C GLN A 92 -2.50 14.74 13.36
N TYR A 93 -1.47 13.93 13.15
CA TYR A 93 -1.31 13.12 11.93
C TYR A 93 -0.67 11.76 12.25
N TYR A 94 -1.00 10.76 11.44
CA TYR A 94 -0.28 9.48 11.47
C TYR A 94 1.05 9.59 10.71
N ASN A 95 1.93 8.63 10.90
CA ASN A 95 3.11 8.39 10.07
C ASN A 95 3.10 6.93 9.61
N PHE A 96 2.86 6.71 8.33
CA PHE A 96 2.85 5.40 7.66
C PHE A 96 4.17 5.05 6.97
N ASP A 97 5.25 5.73 7.38
CA ASP A 97 6.61 5.62 6.85
C ASP A 97 6.81 6.34 5.49
N VAL A 98 8.04 6.26 4.99
CA VAL A 98 8.46 6.78 3.69
C VAL A 98 7.75 6.03 2.57
N GLN A 99 7.24 6.78 1.60
CA GLN A 99 6.61 6.25 0.40
C GLN A 99 7.22 6.87 -0.86
N PRO A 100 7.35 6.11 -1.96
CA PRO A 100 7.67 6.68 -3.27
C PRO A 100 6.57 7.66 -3.73
N ILE A 101 6.94 8.58 -4.64
CA ILE A 101 5.96 9.49 -5.28
C ILE A 101 5.05 8.74 -6.26
N VAL A 102 5.55 7.65 -6.85
CA VAL A 102 4.83 6.87 -7.87
C VAL A 102 3.86 5.91 -7.17
N SER A 103 2.56 6.12 -7.33
CA SER A 103 1.51 5.24 -6.80
C SER A 103 1.51 3.86 -7.47
N ALA A 104 1.01 2.86 -6.75
CA ALA A 104 0.76 1.51 -7.25
C ALA A 104 -0.64 1.40 -7.90
N PRO A 105 -0.91 0.44 -8.79
CA PRO A 105 -2.24 0.28 -9.37
C PRO A 105 -3.19 -0.44 -8.41
N ILE A 106 -4.43 0.04 -8.31
CA ILE A 106 -5.56 -0.71 -7.74
C ILE A 106 -6.66 -0.86 -8.79
N TYR A 107 -7.21 -2.06 -8.93
CA TYR A 107 -8.22 -2.36 -9.93
C TYR A 107 -9.60 -2.51 -9.27
N VAL A 108 -10.55 -1.74 -9.78
CA VAL A 108 -11.95 -1.71 -9.32
C VAL A 108 -12.83 -2.12 -10.49
N LEU A 109 -13.67 -3.12 -10.30
CA LEU A 109 -14.47 -3.70 -11.39
C LEU A 109 -15.85 -3.05 -11.43
N PHE A 110 -16.32 -2.78 -12.64
CA PHE A 110 -17.63 -2.20 -12.95
C PHE A 110 -18.25 -3.00 -14.07
N LYS A 111 -19.55 -3.30 -13.96
CA LYS A 111 -20.29 -3.90 -15.08
C LYS A 111 -20.42 -2.89 -16.22
N ASP A 112 -20.45 -3.41 -17.44
CA ASP A 112 -20.64 -2.58 -18.63
C ASP A 112 -21.90 -1.70 -18.52
N GLY A 113 -21.71 -0.40 -18.73
CA GLY A 113 -22.75 0.61 -18.57
C GLY A 113 -23.08 1.03 -17.13
N GLU A 114 -22.39 0.51 -16.11
CA GLU A 114 -22.59 0.88 -14.71
C GLU A 114 -21.53 1.87 -14.19
N ASP A 115 -21.99 2.79 -13.32
CA ASP A 115 -21.16 3.81 -12.67
C ASP A 115 -20.76 3.45 -11.23
N SER A 116 -21.32 2.36 -10.70
CA SER A 116 -20.97 1.82 -9.38
C SER A 116 -20.09 0.57 -9.52
N PRO A 117 -19.15 0.33 -8.60
CA PRO A 117 -18.40 -0.91 -8.56
C PRO A 117 -19.33 -2.13 -8.45
N VAL A 118 -18.89 -3.29 -8.95
CA VAL A 118 -19.60 -4.55 -8.78
C VAL A 118 -19.76 -4.86 -7.30
N ASP A 119 -21.01 -4.97 -6.85
CA ASP A 119 -21.33 -5.32 -5.47
C ASP A 119 -20.58 -6.60 -5.03
N ASP A 120 -20.09 -6.60 -3.79
CA ASP A 120 -19.32 -7.68 -3.15
C ASP A 120 -17.98 -8.07 -3.81
N GLN A 121 -17.59 -7.46 -4.93
CA GLN A 121 -16.26 -7.63 -5.50
C GLN A 121 -15.24 -6.85 -4.66
N LEU A 122 -14.20 -7.53 -4.19
CA LEU A 122 -13.06 -6.83 -3.58
C LEU A 122 -12.16 -6.22 -4.67
N ASN A 123 -11.57 -5.06 -4.37
CA ASN A 123 -10.56 -4.45 -5.24
C ASN A 123 -9.34 -5.36 -5.36
N ILE A 124 -8.65 -5.30 -6.49
CA ILE A 124 -7.48 -6.16 -6.77
C ILE A 124 -6.20 -5.32 -6.76
N ILE A 125 -5.18 -5.80 -6.04
CA ILE A 125 -3.81 -5.26 -6.03
C ILE A 125 -2.80 -6.38 -6.28
N ASP A 126 -1.58 -6.05 -6.68
CA ASP A 126 -0.50 -7.02 -6.99
C ASP A 126 0.78 -6.83 -6.16
N VAL A 127 0.81 -5.83 -5.26
CA VAL A 127 1.95 -5.53 -4.40
C VAL A 127 1.52 -5.33 -2.96
N VAL A 128 2.34 -5.76 -2.00
CA VAL A 128 2.19 -5.53 -0.56
C VAL A 128 3.49 -4.99 0.04
N PRO A 129 3.51 -4.47 1.29
CA PRO A 129 4.74 -3.94 1.89
C PRO A 129 5.91 -4.94 1.79
N GLY A 130 7.04 -4.48 1.24
CA GLY A 130 8.23 -5.29 0.95
C GLY A 130 8.34 -5.72 -0.52
N ASP A 131 7.25 -5.68 -1.28
CA ASP A 131 7.30 -5.91 -2.73
C ASP A 131 7.85 -4.67 -3.45
N GLN A 132 8.59 -4.91 -4.54
CA GLN A 132 9.06 -3.83 -5.40
C GLN A 132 7.86 -3.09 -6.02
N GLY A 133 7.81 -1.77 -5.83
CA GLY A 133 6.73 -0.94 -6.38
C GLY A 133 5.51 -0.82 -5.48
N TYR A 134 5.54 -1.42 -4.28
CA TYR A 134 4.52 -1.15 -3.26
C TYR A 134 4.45 0.34 -2.93
N ASN A 135 3.22 0.83 -2.74
CA ASN A 135 2.94 2.15 -2.24
C ASN A 135 1.61 2.13 -1.45
N ASP A 136 1.51 2.92 -0.40
CA ASP A 136 0.22 3.13 0.29
C ASP A 136 -0.78 3.92 -0.58
N PHE A 137 -0.30 4.66 -1.57
CA PHE A 137 -1.10 5.38 -2.53
C PHE A 137 -1.37 4.54 -3.76
N TRP A 138 -2.65 4.49 -4.16
CA TRP A 138 -3.10 3.68 -5.27
C TRP A 138 -3.76 4.51 -6.36
N ASN A 139 -3.30 4.35 -7.59
CA ASN A 139 -4.00 4.86 -8.76
C ASN A 139 -5.13 3.92 -9.16
N VAL A 140 -6.35 4.43 -9.12
CA VAL A 140 -7.55 3.65 -9.42
C VAL A 140 -7.66 3.38 -10.91
N ASN A 141 -7.81 2.11 -11.28
CA ASN A 141 -8.04 1.65 -12.63
C ASN A 141 -9.42 0.99 -12.70
N LYS A 142 -10.29 1.52 -13.57
CA LYS A 142 -11.65 0.99 -13.76
C LYS A 142 -11.60 -0.17 -14.76
N VAL A 143 -11.97 -1.36 -14.31
CA VAL A 143 -12.06 -2.56 -15.14
C VAL A 143 -13.52 -2.74 -15.57
N ILE A 144 -13.76 -2.84 -16.88
CA ILE A 144 -15.10 -3.08 -17.43
C ILE A 144 -15.33 -4.57 -17.62
N VAL A 145 -16.24 -5.14 -16.83
CA VAL A 145 -16.60 -6.56 -16.87
C VAL A 145 -17.97 -6.78 -17.53
N PRO A 146 -18.25 -7.98 -18.08
CA PRO A 146 -19.56 -8.32 -18.62
C PRO A 146 -20.70 -8.13 -17.61
N SER A 147 -21.91 -7.85 -18.10
CA SER A 147 -23.09 -7.64 -17.23
C SER A 147 -23.43 -8.87 -16.37
N ASP A 148 -23.10 -10.07 -16.84
CA ASP A 148 -23.27 -11.34 -16.15
C ASP A 148 -22.07 -11.74 -15.28
N TYR A 149 -21.06 -10.87 -15.13
CA TYR A 149 -19.93 -11.10 -14.24
C TYR A 149 -20.40 -11.34 -12.80
N THR A 150 -19.83 -12.38 -12.19
CA THR A 150 -20.05 -12.74 -10.78
C THR A 150 -18.89 -12.23 -9.95
N ALA A 151 -19.20 -11.51 -8.86
CA ALA A 151 -18.19 -10.98 -7.95
C ALA A 151 -17.21 -12.05 -7.45
N ASN A 152 -15.95 -11.65 -7.30
CA ASN A 152 -14.82 -12.47 -6.85
C ASN A 152 -14.49 -13.66 -7.76
N THR A 153 -14.89 -13.60 -9.04
CA THR A 153 -14.39 -14.51 -10.09
C THR A 153 -12.93 -14.24 -10.40
N ILE A 154 -12.55 -12.96 -10.49
CA ILE A 154 -11.16 -12.52 -10.64
C ILE A 154 -10.65 -12.01 -9.29
N THR A 155 -9.54 -12.60 -8.82
CA THR A 155 -8.96 -12.36 -7.48
C THR A 155 -7.45 -12.14 -7.51
N ASN A 156 -6.87 -11.96 -8.69
CA ASN A 156 -5.46 -11.60 -8.87
C ASN A 156 -5.28 -10.88 -10.22
N VAL A 157 -4.15 -10.18 -10.37
CA VAL A 157 -3.88 -9.34 -11.55
C VAL A 157 -3.55 -10.16 -12.80
N ASN A 158 -3.01 -11.39 -12.65
CA ASN A 158 -2.73 -12.24 -13.80
C ASN A 158 -4.04 -12.67 -14.49
N ASP A 159 -5.00 -13.20 -13.73
CA ASP A 159 -6.33 -13.56 -14.25
C ASP A 159 -7.07 -12.33 -14.80
N LEU A 160 -6.87 -11.16 -14.17
CA LEU A 160 -7.42 -9.90 -14.67
C LEU A 160 -6.90 -9.58 -16.07
N PHE A 161 -5.58 -9.67 -16.30
CA PHE A 161 -5.01 -9.38 -17.62
C PHE A 161 -5.32 -10.47 -18.64
N ASP A 162 -5.32 -11.74 -18.23
CA ASP A 162 -5.65 -12.87 -19.09
C ASP A 162 -7.13 -12.84 -19.53
N SER A 163 -8.03 -12.23 -18.74
CA SER A 163 -9.43 -12.02 -19.12
C SER A 163 -9.62 -11.14 -20.35
N GLY A 164 -8.66 -10.27 -20.65
CA GLY A 164 -8.75 -9.29 -21.74
C GLY A 164 -9.80 -8.19 -21.51
N TYR A 165 -10.30 -8.01 -20.29
CA TYR A 165 -11.24 -6.94 -19.96
C TYR A 165 -10.62 -5.54 -20.18
N SER A 166 -11.47 -4.59 -20.58
CA SER A 166 -11.04 -3.21 -20.80
C SER A 166 -10.66 -2.56 -19.48
N ILE A 167 -9.51 -1.88 -19.45
CA ILE A 167 -9.02 -1.14 -18.28
C ILE A 167 -8.93 0.35 -18.62
N GLU A 168 -9.76 1.14 -17.97
CA GLU A 168 -9.77 2.59 -18.04
C GLU A 168 -8.90 3.17 -16.92
N LYS A 169 -7.79 3.79 -17.31
CA LYS A 169 -6.92 4.51 -16.37
C LYS A 169 -7.62 5.77 -15.90
N THR A 170 -7.65 5.98 -14.58
CA THR A 170 -8.13 7.24 -14.00
C THR A 170 -6.96 8.07 -13.50
N ASN A 171 -7.23 9.32 -13.15
CA ASN A 171 -6.31 10.16 -12.39
C ASN A 171 -6.59 10.12 -10.88
N ILE A 172 -7.52 9.27 -10.42
CA ILE A 172 -7.89 9.18 -9.01
C ILE A 172 -6.79 8.46 -8.24
N ILE A 173 -6.37 9.05 -7.12
CA ILE A 173 -5.47 8.45 -6.14
C ILE A 173 -6.23 8.24 -4.83
N VAL A 174 -6.04 7.07 -4.20
CA VAL A 174 -6.54 6.78 -2.85
C VAL A 174 -5.38 6.46 -1.91
N ASN A 175 -5.45 6.92 -0.66
CA ASN A 175 -4.50 6.58 0.39
C ASN A 175 -5.02 5.36 1.16
N CYS A 176 -4.50 4.19 0.85
CA CYS A 176 -4.93 2.92 1.42
C CYS A 176 -3.74 2.08 1.92
N PRO A 177 -3.14 2.43 3.08
CA PRO A 177 -2.02 1.68 3.62
C PRO A 177 -2.40 0.22 3.92
N VAL A 178 -1.68 -0.73 3.32
CA VAL A 178 -1.84 -2.18 3.58
C VAL A 178 -1.24 -2.55 4.93
N VAL A 179 -1.97 -3.30 5.73
CA VAL A 179 -1.63 -3.63 7.11
C VAL A 179 -2.03 -5.07 7.48
N PRO A 180 -1.44 -5.64 8.53
CA PRO A 180 -1.92 -6.91 9.09
C PRO A 180 -3.39 -6.82 9.52
N GLU A 181 -4.12 -7.94 9.40
CA GLU A 181 -5.48 -8.04 9.91
C GLU A 181 -5.56 -7.62 11.38
N GLY A 182 -6.61 -6.88 11.74
CA GLY A 182 -6.84 -6.43 13.12
C GLY A 182 -6.04 -5.19 13.52
N SER A 183 -5.22 -4.63 12.64
CA SER A 183 -4.56 -3.34 12.87
C SER A 183 -5.59 -2.22 13.05
N THR A 184 -5.26 -1.22 13.88
CA THR A 184 -6.16 -0.10 14.21
C THR A 184 -5.52 1.25 13.95
N ALA A 185 -6.30 2.15 13.36
CA ALA A 185 -6.07 3.59 13.28
C ALA A 185 -7.45 4.25 13.41
N LYS A 186 -7.81 4.78 14.57
CA LYS A 186 -9.22 5.14 14.90
C LYS A 186 -9.53 6.61 14.71
N LEU A 187 -8.51 7.46 14.57
CA LEU A 187 -8.67 8.87 14.28
C LEU A 187 -8.85 9.11 12.77
N ARG A 188 -9.73 10.05 12.42
CA ARG A 188 -10.07 10.45 11.05
C ARG A 188 -10.38 11.93 11.05
N TYR A 189 -9.98 12.61 9.97
CA TYR A 189 -10.28 14.02 9.78
C TYR A 189 -11.78 14.25 9.63
N LYS A 190 -12.45 13.50 8.73
CA LYS A 190 -13.90 13.57 8.58
C LYS A 190 -14.56 12.50 9.43
N SER A 191 -15.58 12.89 10.18
CA SER A 191 -16.34 12.00 11.07
C SER A 191 -17.11 10.89 10.34
N SER A 192 -17.37 11.07 9.04
CA SER A 192 -18.03 10.10 8.17
C SER A 192 -17.12 8.97 7.69
N GLU A 193 -15.81 9.09 7.86
CA GLU A 193 -14.85 8.09 7.37
C GLU A 193 -14.90 6.81 8.19
N SER A 194 -14.87 5.67 7.49
CA SER A 194 -14.78 4.38 8.14
C SER A 194 -13.43 4.21 8.84
N LYS A 195 -13.49 3.64 10.04
CA LYS A 195 -12.32 3.26 10.84
C LYS A 195 -11.92 1.81 10.62
N GLU A 196 -12.80 1.05 9.97
CA GLU A 196 -12.62 -0.38 9.75
C GLU A 196 -11.65 -0.64 8.59
N LEU A 197 -10.98 -1.78 8.67
CA LEU A 197 -10.18 -2.28 7.57
C LEU A 197 -11.06 -2.65 6.39
N THR A 198 -10.63 -2.26 5.19
CA THR A 198 -11.20 -2.75 3.94
C THR A 198 -10.43 -3.97 3.46
N ARG A 199 -11.15 -4.89 2.81
CA ARG A 199 -10.59 -6.10 2.23
C ARG A 199 -10.33 -5.89 0.74
N GLY A 200 -9.19 -6.38 0.27
CA GLY A 200 -8.84 -6.50 -1.15
C GLY A 200 -8.47 -7.93 -1.49
N TRP A 201 -8.26 -8.18 -2.79
CA TRP A 201 -7.62 -9.37 -3.33
C TRP A 201 -6.16 -9.08 -3.68
N TYR A 202 -5.27 -9.96 -3.25
CA TYR A 202 -3.86 -10.02 -3.63
C TYR A 202 -3.49 -11.48 -3.88
N ASN A 203 -3.16 -11.84 -5.12
CA ASN A 203 -2.74 -13.19 -5.49
C ASN A 203 -3.61 -14.30 -4.89
N ASP A 204 -4.94 -14.17 -5.03
CA ASP A 204 -5.96 -15.10 -4.51
C ASP A 204 -6.11 -15.16 -2.99
N GLN A 205 -5.47 -14.23 -2.30
CA GLN A 205 -5.55 -14.07 -0.85
C GLN A 205 -6.24 -12.76 -0.50
N VAL A 206 -6.88 -12.73 0.67
CA VAL A 206 -7.44 -11.50 1.22
C VAL A 206 -6.32 -10.67 1.84
N VAL A 207 -6.28 -9.40 1.45
CA VAL A 207 -5.42 -8.36 2.02
C VAL A 207 -6.27 -7.31 2.74
N PHE A 208 -5.69 -6.64 3.72
CA PHE A 208 -6.36 -5.61 4.52
C PHE A 208 -5.64 -4.27 4.38
N TYR A 209 -6.41 -3.20 4.27
CA TYR A 209 -5.88 -1.84 4.22
C TYR A 209 -6.82 -0.85 4.91
N PHE A 210 -6.26 0.26 5.40
CA PHE A 210 -7.06 1.41 5.83
C PHE A 210 -7.57 2.20 4.62
N ASN A 211 -8.55 3.08 4.82
CA ASN A 211 -8.84 4.16 3.88
C ASN A 211 -8.74 5.49 4.60
N PHE A 212 -7.92 6.37 4.04
CA PHE A 212 -7.78 7.76 4.42
C PHE A 212 -8.36 8.62 3.30
N SER A 213 -9.39 9.40 3.63
CA SER A 213 -10.19 10.18 2.67
C SER A 213 -10.40 11.62 3.14
N GLU A 214 -9.46 12.12 3.94
CA GLU A 214 -9.38 13.51 4.37
C GLU A 214 -9.37 14.46 3.16
N LYS A 215 -8.77 14.02 2.03
CA LYS A 215 -8.74 14.73 0.75
C LYS A 215 -8.98 13.79 -0.43
N GLU A 216 -9.73 14.24 -1.42
CA GLU A 216 -9.75 13.60 -2.74
C GLU A 216 -8.46 13.95 -3.48
N LEU A 217 -7.67 12.94 -3.84
CA LEU A 217 -6.37 13.11 -4.50
C LEU A 217 -6.47 12.78 -5.99
N MET A 218 -5.77 13.57 -6.79
CA MET A 218 -5.63 13.38 -8.22
C MET A 218 -4.17 13.39 -8.61
N THR A 219 -3.82 12.67 -9.68
CA THR A 219 -2.46 12.65 -10.20
C THR A 219 -2.02 14.04 -10.66
N THR A 220 -0.72 14.31 -10.56
CA THR A 220 -0.14 15.64 -10.84
C THR A 220 -0.35 16.13 -12.28
N SER A 221 -0.58 15.21 -13.22
CA SER A 221 -0.88 15.51 -14.61
C SER A 221 -1.58 14.32 -15.27
N GLN A 222 -2.33 14.57 -16.35
CA GLN A 222 -2.98 13.50 -17.11
C GLN A 222 -1.97 12.43 -17.56
N GLY A 223 -2.27 11.16 -17.25
CA GLY A 223 -1.39 10.02 -17.57
C GLY A 223 -0.20 9.81 -16.63
N SER A 224 0.00 10.70 -15.64
CA SER A 224 0.93 10.46 -14.52
C SER A 224 0.30 9.53 -13.49
N THR A 225 1.13 8.84 -12.71
CA THR A 225 0.75 8.11 -11.49
C THR A 225 1.39 8.72 -10.23
N ASN A 226 1.97 9.93 -10.36
CA ASN A 226 2.56 10.62 -9.23
C ASN A 226 1.47 11.18 -8.31
N VAL A 227 1.65 10.91 -7.02
CA VAL A 227 0.89 11.51 -5.93
C VAL A 227 1.35 12.96 -5.77
N PRO A 228 0.44 13.93 -5.58
CA PRO A 228 0.82 15.31 -5.27
C PRO A 228 1.61 15.36 -3.96
N LEU A 229 2.55 16.30 -3.85
CA LEU A 229 3.30 16.54 -2.61
C LEU A 229 2.78 17.81 -1.92
N ALA A 230 2.89 17.82 -0.61
CA ALA A 230 2.81 18.98 0.25
C ALA A 230 4.10 19.06 1.09
N GLU A 231 4.44 20.23 1.62
CA GLU A 231 5.68 20.41 2.38
C GLU A 231 5.44 20.31 3.90
N ILE A 232 6.44 19.80 4.61
CA ILE A 232 6.51 19.87 6.07
C ILE A 232 7.92 20.27 6.51
N LEU A 233 8.00 21.19 7.47
CA LEU A 233 9.23 21.49 8.19
C LEU A 233 9.25 20.79 9.54
N VAL A 234 10.32 20.07 9.84
CA VAL A 234 10.48 19.34 11.11
C VAL A 234 11.78 19.71 11.81
N SER A 235 11.85 19.43 13.11
CA SER A 235 13.08 19.59 13.90
C SER A 235 13.28 18.41 14.84
N PHE A 236 14.55 18.01 14.99
CA PHE A 236 14.97 16.83 15.76
C PHE A 236 15.73 17.23 17.03
N ASN A 237 15.66 16.40 18.07
CA ASN A 237 16.38 16.63 19.33
C ASN A 237 17.90 16.78 19.13
N ILE A 238 18.44 16.09 18.12
CA ILE A 238 19.81 16.25 17.65
C ILE A 238 19.74 16.54 16.14
N ASN A 239 20.30 17.67 15.71
CA ASN A 239 20.31 18.08 14.31
C ASN A 239 20.99 17.02 13.41
N PRO A 240 20.54 16.84 12.15
CA PRO A 240 20.99 15.74 11.29
C PRO A 240 22.48 15.77 10.92
N ASP A 241 23.15 16.92 11.07
CA ASP A 241 24.59 17.08 10.86
C ASP A 241 25.44 16.65 12.06
N GLN A 242 24.80 16.27 13.17
CA GLN A 242 25.45 15.86 14.42
C GLN A 242 25.36 14.34 14.63
N GLN A 243 26.30 13.81 15.43
CA GLN A 243 26.34 12.38 15.73
C GLN A 243 25.08 11.93 16.46
N GLY A 244 24.37 10.94 15.90
CA GLY A 244 23.10 10.45 16.45
C GLY A 244 21.90 11.35 16.11
N GLY A 245 22.08 12.30 15.19
CA GLY A 245 21.04 13.22 14.74
C GLY A 245 19.99 12.64 13.83
N GLY A 246 18.96 13.44 13.57
CA GLY A 246 17.86 13.11 12.68
C GLY A 246 16.78 12.24 13.35
N PRO A 247 16.03 11.43 12.58
CA PRO A 247 14.85 10.71 13.05
C PRO A 247 15.07 9.85 14.31
N ALA A 248 16.24 9.22 14.44
CA ALA A 248 16.56 8.36 15.59
C ALA A 248 16.63 9.13 16.93
N SER A 249 16.86 10.45 16.89
CA SER A 249 16.85 11.29 18.08
C SER A 249 15.43 11.71 18.52
N GLY A 250 14.41 11.47 17.70
CA GLY A 250 13.05 11.94 17.90
C GLY A 250 12.88 13.44 17.60
N PHE A 251 11.64 13.87 17.46
CA PHE A 251 11.31 15.28 17.28
C PHE A 251 11.52 16.09 18.57
N VAL A 252 11.83 17.37 18.42
CA VAL A 252 11.79 18.31 19.55
C VAL A 252 10.34 18.51 19.98
N THR A 253 10.11 18.53 21.30
CA THR A 253 8.79 18.75 21.89
C THR A 253 8.80 19.87 22.92
N GLU A 254 7.65 20.52 23.10
CA GLU A 254 7.41 21.43 24.22
C GLU A 254 7.63 20.73 25.57
N ASN A 255 8.01 21.50 26.61
CA ASN A 255 8.22 20.94 27.94
C ASN A 255 6.93 20.32 28.52
N ASN A 256 7.01 19.04 28.92
CA ASN A 256 5.89 18.25 29.49
C ASN A 256 4.69 18.05 28.54
N SER A 257 4.92 18.06 27.23
CA SER A 257 3.90 17.83 26.20
C SER A 257 4.49 17.02 25.04
N ASP A 258 3.66 16.32 24.29
CA ASP A 258 4.05 15.65 23.04
C ASP A 258 3.92 16.58 21.81
N GLN A 259 3.66 17.86 22.05
CA GLN A 259 3.53 18.86 20.99
C GLN A 259 4.90 19.16 20.38
N THR A 260 5.04 18.86 19.09
CA THR A 260 6.18 19.32 18.28
C THR A 260 5.88 20.66 17.63
N HIS A 261 6.91 21.32 17.10
CA HIS A 261 6.77 22.44 16.17
C HIS A 261 7.07 21.99 14.73
N ASN A 262 6.73 20.73 14.41
CA ASN A 262 6.69 20.28 13.02
C ASN A 262 5.52 20.98 12.33
N VAL A 263 5.77 21.71 11.25
CA VAL A 263 4.78 22.60 10.62
C VAL A 263 4.46 22.14 9.21
N VAL A 264 3.18 21.85 8.95
CA VAL A 264 2.69 21.55 7.60
C VAL A 264 2.37 22.83 6.83
N ASP A 265 2.58 22.82 5.52
CA ASP A 265 2.29 23.96 4.63
C ASP A 265 0.79 24.13 4.31
N THR A 266 0.03 23.05 4.46
CA THR A 266 -1.36 22.93 4.01
C THR A 266 -2.18 22.02 4.94
N LEU A 267 -3.49 22.26 4.99
CA LEU A 267 -4.48 21.46 5.73
C LEU A 267 -5.46 20.78 4.76
N PRO A 268 -6.22 19.74 5.18
CA PRO A 268 -7.08 18.99 4.25
C PRO A 268 -8.13 19.83 3.48
N GLU A 269 -8.52 20.99 4.01
CA GLU A 269 -9.42 21.93 3.33
C GLU A 269 -8.75 22.70 2.18
N ASP A 270 -7.41 22.81 2.18
CA ASP A 270 -6.65 23.52 1.16
C ASP A 270 -6.57 22.71 -0.14
N ASN A 271 -6.64 23.38 -1.29
CA ASN A 271 -6.60 22.73 -2.60
C ASN A 271 -5.27 22.02 -2.89
N SER A 272 -4.17 22.52 -2.34
CA SER A 272 -2.82 21.96 -2.51
C SER A 272 -2.48 20.86 -1.51
N TYR A 273 -3.38 20.54 -0.57
CA TYR A 273 -3.08 19.52 0.42
C TYR A 273 -2.85 18.15 -0.19
N SER A 274 -1.82 17.49 0.34
CA SER A 274 -1.56 16.07 0.17
C SER A 274 -1.12 15.49 1.50
N PRO A 275 -1.49 14.25 1.84
CA PRO A 275 -0.91 13.52 2.96
C PRO A 275 0.49 12.97 2.64
N LEU A 276 0.98 13.06 1.39
CA LEU A 276 2.35 12.71 1.04
C LEU A 276 3.23 13.95 1.17
N TRP A 277 4.08 13.97 2.20
CA TRP A 277 4.88 15.15 2.55
C TRP A 277 6.32 15.04 2.14
N ASP A 278 6.84 16.10 1.54
CA ASP A 278 8.28 16.33 1.36
C ASP A 278 8.84 17.02 2.60
N VAL A 279 9.83 16.38 3.24
CA VAL A 279 10.30 16.75 4.57
C VAL A 279 11.55 17.63 4.48
N ASP A 280 11.41 18.85 4.96
CA ASP A 280 12.51 19.78 5.21
C ASP A 280 12.84 19.84 6.71
N ILE A 281 14.09 20.12 7.04
CA ILE A 281 14.58 20.10 8.42
C ILE A 281 15.09 21.50 8.79
N TYR A 282 14.49 22.11 9.80
CA TYR A 282 15.00 23.35 10.39
C TYR A 282 15.83 23.07 11.65
N ASP A 283 16.72 24.01 11.96
CA ASP A 283 17.63 23.92 13.12
C ASP A 283 16.85 23.96 14.44
N ASN A 284 17.10 22.98 15.31
CA ASN A 284 16.45 22.91 16.61
C ASN A 284 16.70 24.12 17.52
N ASN A 285 17.74 24.92 17.26
CA ASN A 285 17.95 26.19 17.95
C ASN A 285 16.83 27.22 17.70
N ASN A 286 16.08 27.09 16.60
CA ASN A 286 14.94 27.96 16.28
C ASN A 286 13.61 27.44 16.85
N PHE A 287 13.58 26.32 17.56
CA PHE A 287 12.34 25.67 18.00
C PHE A 287 11.36 26.63 18.71
N GLU A 288 11.84 27.43 19.67
CA GLU A 288 11.00 28.37 20.44
C GLU A 288 10.44 29.54 19.60
N GLU A 289 10.99 29.79 18.41
CA GLU A 289 10.59 30.87 17.51
C GLU A 289 9.56 30.39 16.46
N VAL A 290 9.47 29.08 16.24
CA VAL A 290 8.57 28.47 15.26
C VAL A 290 7.19 28.28 15.86
N MET A 291 6.20 29.00 15.32
CA MET A 291 4.81 28.97 15.76
C MET A 291 3.82 28.66 14.63
N ASP A 292 4.27 28.74 13.37
CA ASP A 292 3.47 28.64 12.15
C ASP A 292 4.40 28.43 10.94
N TRP A 293 3.82 28.34 9.73
CA TRP A 293 4.59 28.10 8.50
C TRP A 293 5.54 29.26 8.19
N GLN A 294 5.10 30.48 8.45
CA GLN A 294 5.87 31.69 8.18
C GLN A 294 7.16 31.72 9.02
N SER A 295 7.06 31.45 10.33
CA SER A 295 8.22 31.40 11.22
C SER A 295 9.12 30.18 10.96
N ALA A 296 8.54 29.01 10.65
CA ALA A 296 9.30 27.83 10.25
C ALA A 296 10.15 28.09 8.99
N SER A 297 9.54 28.61 7.92
CA SER A 297 10.22 28.88 6.65
C SER A 297 11.27 30.00 6.71
N MET A 298 11.25 30.84 7.75
CA MET A 298 12.31 31.83 8.04
C MET A 298 13.45 31.30 8.92
N SER A 299 13.31 30.10 9.47
CA SER A 299 14.33 29.48 10.33
C SER A 299 15.55 29.02 9.52
N ASN A 300 16.63 28.66 10.22
CA ASN A 300 17.81 28.10 9.58
C ASN A 300 17.49 26.68 9.06
N ILE A 301 17.39 26.51 7.73
CA ILE A 301 17.11 25.21 7.10
C ILE A 301 18.41 24.41 6.95
N LEU A 302 18.45 23.24 7.57
CA LEU A 302 19.61 22.34 7.60
C LEU A 302 19.61 21.33 6.45
N ALA A 303 18.43 20.89 6.02
CA ALA A 303 18.26 19.98 4.91
C ALA A 303 16.91 20.20 4.24
N THR A 304 16.86 19.99 2.93
CA THR A 304 15.63 20.02 2.14
C THR A 304 15.45 18.66 1.45
N GLY A 305 14.22 18.21 1.28
CA GLY A 305 13.93 16.95 0.60
C GLY A 305 14.53 15.73 1.29
N ALA A 306 14.52 15.72 2.63
CA ALA A 306 15.17 14.70 3.44
C ALA A 306 14.47 13.35 3.37
N ALA A 307 13.14 13.35 3.17
CA ALA A 307 12.31 12.16 3.02
C ALA A 307 10.95 12.53 2.41
N ILE A 308 10.27 11.54 1.83
CA ILE A 308 8.89 11.66 1.37
C ILE A 308 8.03 10.69 2.17
N VAL A 309 7.11 11.18 3.00
CA VAL A 309 6.40 10.38 4.02
C VAL A 309 4.89 10.45 3.88
N ASN A 310 4.20 9.32 4.12
CA ASN A 310 2.73 9.28 4.14
C ASN A 310 2.21 9.61 5.54
N CYS A 311 1.63 10.79 5.69
CA CYS A 311 1.20 11.34 6.97
C CYS A 311 -0.20 11.99 6.87
N PRO A 312 -1.29 11.22 6.83
CA PRO A 312 -2.63 11.78 6.79
C PRO A 312 -2.95 12.55 8.08
N ILE A 313 -3.43 13.79 7.93
CA ILE A 313 -3.93 14.60 9.05
C ILE A 313 -5.26 14.03 9.50
N VAL A 314 -5.42 13.89 10.82
CA VAL A 314 -6.59 13.26 11.44
C VAL A 314 -7.32 14.19 12.41
N SER A 315 -6.71 15.30 12.81
CA SER A 315 -7.40 16.40 13.50
C SER A 315 -6.69 17.74 13.29
N VAL A 316 -7.47 18.81 13.39
CA VAL A 316 -7.03 20.22 13.42
C VAL A 316 -7.84 20.91 14.51
N GLU A 317 -7.17 21.65 15.40
CA GLU A 317 -7.76 22.41 16.51
C GLU A 317 -7.35 23.89 16.49
#